data_AF-A0A1V6ERL2-F1
#
_entry.id   AF-A0A1V6ERL2-F1
#
_cell.length_a   1.000
_cell.length_b   1.000
_cell.length_c   1.000
_cell.angle_alpha   90.00
_cell.angle_beta   90.00
_cell.angle_gamma   90.00
#
_symmetry.space_group_name_H-M   'P 1'
#
loop_
_entity.id
_entity.type
_entity.pdbx_description
1 polymer ?
#
loop_
_entity_poly.entity_id
_entity_poly.type
_entity_poly.pdbx_seq_one_letter_code
_entity_poly.pdbx_strand_id
1 'polypeptide(L)' 'MKEAFADTSFYQALLNPKDNWHESARQVSIAYRGKVVTSE' A
#
# COMPACT_ATOMS: atom_id res chain seq x y z
N MET A 1 16.95 5.65 6.39
CA MET A 1 15.49 5.65 6.12
C MET A 1 15.15 4.37 5.39
N LYS A 2 14.06 3.67 5.75
CA LYS A 2 13.59 2.51 4.97
C LYS A 2 12.76 3.03 3.80
N GLU A 3 13.04 2.54 2.59
CA GLU A 3 12.29 2.81 1.36
C GLU A 3 11.55 1.53 0.95
N ALA A 4 10.32 1.66 0.47
CA ALA A 4 9.50 0.54 0.01
C ALA A 4 8.90 0.90 -1.35
N PHE A 5 8.93 -0.08 -2.26
CA PHE A 5 8.25 0.01 -3.53
C PHE A 5 6.80 -0.46 -3.38
N ALA A 6 5.84 0.37 -3.78
CA ALA A 6 4.43 0.02 -3.82
C ALA A 6 4.05 -0.33 -5.26
N ASP A 7 3.70 -1.59 -5.48
CA ASP A 7 3.21 -2.08 -6.78
C ASP A 7 1.75 -1.67 -7.01
N THR A 8 1.30 -1.75 -8.26
CA THR A 8 -0.10 -1.50 -8.67
C THR A 8 -1.09 -2.29 -7.82
N SER A 9 -0.76 -3.56 -7.52
CA SER A 9 -1.59 -4.44 -6.68
C SER A 9 -1.86 -3.89 -5.28
N PHE A 10 -0.89 -3.18 -4.68
CA PHE A 10 -1.07 -2.53 -3.38
C PHE A 10 -2.11 -1.40 -3.46
N TYR A 11 -2.02 -0.56 -4.49
CA TYR A 11 -2.97 0.53 -4.68
C TYR A 11 -4.38 0.02 -5.03
N GLN A 12 -4.49 -1.06 -5.80
CA GLN A 12 -5.77 -1.72 -6.09
C GLN A 12 -6.45 -2.19 -4.80
N ALA A 13 -5.72 -2.90 -3.93
CA ALA A 13 -6.24 -3.34 -2.64
C ALA A 13 -6.58 -2.15 -1.73
N LEU A 14 -5.71 -1.14 -1.65
CA LEU A 14 -5.90 0.03 -0.80
C LEU A 14 -7.15 0.85 -1.18
N LEU A 15 -7.43 0.99 -2.48
CA LEU A 15 -8.49 1.87 -2.98
C LEU A 15 -9.84 1.15 -3.19
N ASN A 16 -9.87 -0.18 -3.15
CA ASN A 16 -11.10 -0.96 -3.33
C ASN A 16 -11.57 -1.60 -2.00
N PRO A 17 -12.63 -1.08 -1.34
CA PRO A 17 -13.15 -1.63 -0.10
C PRO A 17 -13.70 -3.06 -0.18
N LYS A 18 -13.94 -3.57 -1.40
CA LYS A 18 -14.38 -4.95 -1.64
C LYS A 18 -13.22 -5.91 -1.91
N ASP A 19 -11.99 -5.42 -1.97
CA ASP A 19 -10.80 -6.26 -2.12
C ASP A 19 -10.53 -7.02 -0.81
N ASN A 20 -10.20 -8.30 -0.92
CA ASN A 20 -9.91 -9.14 0.25
C ASN A 20 -8.72 -8.62 1.08
N TRP A 21 -7.83 -7.84 0.47
CA TRP A 21 -6.64 -7.27 1.10
C TRP A 21 -6.83 -5.82 1.56
N HIS A 22 -8.01 -5.23 1.39
CA HIS A 22 -8.26 -3.82 1.66
C HIS A 22 -7.83 -3.40 3.07
N GLU A 23 -8.27 -4.13 4.09
CA GLU A 23 -7.94 -3.78 5.47
C GLU A 23 -6.44 -3.95 5.76
N SER A 24 -5.79 -4.94 5.15
CA SER A 24 -4.34 -5.14 5.30
C SER A 24 -3.56 -3.99 4.64
N ALA A 25 -3.94 -3.59 3.42
CA ALA A 25 -3.32 -2.46 2.73
C ALA A 25 -3.51 -1.14 3.51
N ARG A 26 -4.69 -0.95 4.11
CA ARG A 26 -4.98 0.20 4.98
C ARG A 26 -4.12 0.21 6.25
N GLN A 27 -3.93 -0.94 6.89
CA GLN A 27 -3.07 -1.04 8.07
C GLN A 27 -1.61 -0.74 7.74
N VAL A 28 -1.10 -1.26 6.62
CA VAL A 28 0.25 -0.98 6.14
C VAL A 28 0.43 0.51 5.83
N SER A 29 -0.52 1.15 5.15
CA SER A 29 -0.42 2.58 4.80
C SER A 29 -0.39 3.49 6.03
N ILE A 30 -1.07 3.11 7.12
CA ILE A 30 -1.05 3.84 8.39
C ILE A 30 0.24 3.58 9.19
N ALA A 31 0.70 2.32 9.22
CA ALA A 31 1.84 1.90 10.03
C ALA A 31 3.20 2.30 9.43
N TYR A 32 3.30 2.31 8.09
CA TYR A 32 4.56 2.56 7.41
C TYR A 32 4.95 4.04 7.48
N ARG A 33 6.12 4.32 8.06
CA ARG A 33 6.70 5.67 8.20
C ARG A 33 7.88 5.93 7.28
N GLY A 34 8.23 4.96 6.43
CA GLY A 34 9.32 5.09 5.47
C GLY A 34 8.91 5.83 4.21
N LYS A 35 9.86 6.02 3.31
CA LYS A 35 9.57 6.55 1.97
C LYS A 35 8.89 5.46 1.15
N VAL A 36 7.81 5.81 0.47
CA VAL A 36 7.14 4.95 -0.52
C VAL A 36 7.49 5.46 -1.90
N VAL A 37 7.90 4.55 -2.78
CA VAL A 37 8.17 4.82 -4.20
C VAL A 37 7.30 3.93 -5.07
N THR A 38 6.98 4.37 -6.27
CA THR A 38 6.20 3.63 -7.28
C THR A 38 6.75 3.97 -8.66
N SER A 39 6.41 3.18 -9.67
CA SER A 39 6.65 3.49 -11.08
C SER A 39 5.35 3.43 -11.88
N GLU A 40 5.36 4.00 -13.08
CA GLU A 40 4.35 3.77 -14.12
C GLU A 40 4.57 2.44 -14.85
#